data_AF-T2KGQ6-F1
#
_entry.id   AF-T2KGQ6-F1
#
_cell.length_a   1.000
_cell.length_b   1.000
_cell.length_c   1.000
_cell.angle_alpha   90.00
_cell.angle_beta   90.00
_cell.angle_gamma   90.00
#
_symmetry.space_group_name_H-M   'P 1'
#
loop_
_entity.id
_entity.type
_entity.pdbx_description
1 polymer ?
#
loop_
_entity_poly.entity_id
_entity_poly.type
_entity_poly.pdbx_seq_one_letter_code
_entity_poly.pdbx_strand_id
1 'polypeptide(L)'
;MAKYVYISIGSNKGDKFQNLQSAVNRMFDRVGTVENISKVYTSPAFGFESDPFLNACLIVKTELESDEVMQSLLDIETELGRTRTEGASYEARIIDLDVIFIEDEIINTELLNVPHPEMQKRKFVLLPFNDIASKFEHPILKQSVNSLLEVCEDTSVLTPIPQKLVNPITRFNFSHQNFIAIEGNIGAGKTSLATKMSEDFNAKLVLERFADNPFLPKFYEDAPRYAFPLEMSFLADRYQQISDDLSQLDLFKDFIVSDYDVFKSLIFSRITLQEDEFKLYRKLFYIMYKEIAKPDLYIYLYQNTERLQQNIKKRGRDYEQHIQDDYLNKINLGYLEFLKNQTELKVKIIDISDMDFVANRADYLAVLEQINA
;
A
#
# COMPACT_ATOMS: atom_id res chain seq x y z
N MET A 1 -3.43 -7.62 10.33
CA MET A 1 -4.32 -6.94 9.36
C MET A 1 -3.98 -5.47 9.41
N ALA A 2 -4.17 -4.71 8.33
CA ALA A 2 -3.97 -3.27 8.38
C ALA A 2 -4.97 -2.62 9.37
N LYS A 3 -4.50 -1.63 10.13
CA LYS A 3 -5.27 -0.92 11.15
C LYS A 3 -5.11 0.59 11.03
N TYR A 4 -6.09 1.34 11.54
CA TYR A 4 -6.07 2.80 11.54
C TYR A 4 -5.56 3.36 12.87
N VAL A 5 -4.52 4.19 12.80
CA VAL A 5 -3.94 4.91 13.92
C VAL A 5 -4.26 6.39 13.79
N TYR A 6 -4.79 6.98 14.86
CA TYR A 6 -5.15 8.39 14.94
C TYR A 6 -4.09 9.11 15.76
N ILE A 7 -3.38 10.06 15.15
CA ILE A 7 -2.18 10.67 15.73
C ILE A 7 -2.38 12.17 15.83
N SER A 8 -2.23 12.74 17.02
CA SER A 8 -2.11 14.18 17.23
C SER A 8 -0.67 14.60 17.01
N ILE A 9 -0.47 15.68 16.26
CA ILE A 9 0.85 16.27 16.03
C ILE A 9 0.88 17.73 16.48
N GLY A 10 1.93 18.13 17.18
CA GLY A 10 2.09 19.48 17.72
C GLY A 10 3.53 20.01 17.60
N SER A 11 3.70 21.31 17.34
CA SER A 11 5.03 21.94 17.29
C SER A 11 4.99 23.39 17.78
N ASN A 12 5.94 23.79 18.64
CA ASN A 12 6.07 25.18 19.12
C ASN A 12 7.44 25.83 18.95
N LYS A 13 8.47 25.13 18.46
CA LYS A 13 9.83 25.68 18.26
C LYS A 13 10.23 25.74 16.79
N GLY A 14 11.04 26.74 16.43
CA GLY A 14 11.63 26.87 15.10
C GLY A 14 10.59 27.05 13.99
N ASP A 15 10.83 26.45 12.83
CA ASP A 15 9.85 26.43 11.73
C ASP A 15 8.75 25.40 12.01
N LYS A 16 7.75 25.83 12.79
CA LYS A 16 6.69 24.95 13.30
C LYS A 16 5.94 24.22 12.19
N PHE A 17 5.66 24.89 11.08
CA PHE A 17 4.93 24.29 9.97
C PHE A 17 5.80 23.26 9.25
N GLN A 18 7.07 23.58 8.99
CA GLN A 18 8.00 22.64 8.38
C GLN A 18 8.25 21.40 9.27
N ASN A 19 8.25 21.55 10.60
CA ASN A 19 8.34 20.42 11.53
C ASN A 19 7.14 19.49 11.39
N LEU A 20 5.92 20.04 11.38
CA LEU A 20 4.69 19.25 11.18
C LEU A 20 4.73 18.50 9.83
N GLN A 21 5.09 19.18 8.74
CA GLN A 21 5.20 18.55 7.42
C GLN A 21 6.28 17.46 7.39
N SER A 22 7.41 17.71 8.05
CA SER A 22 8.52 16.76 8.12
C SER A 22 8.17 15.51 8.94
N ALA A 23 7.31 15.66 9.95
CA ALA A 23 6.75 14.53 10.70
C ALA A 23 5.77 13.72 9.86
N VAL A 24 4.86 14.39 9.12
CA VAL A 24 3.94 13.74 8.17
C VAL A 24 4.70 12.92 7.13
N ASN A 25 5.76 13.48 6.53
CA ASN A 25 6.58 12.78 5.56
C ASN A 25 7.23 11.52 6.15
N ARG A 26 7.85 11.63 7.34
CA ARG A 26 8.49 10.47 7.99
C ARG A 26 7.51 9.40 8.44
N MET A 27 6.33 9.79 8.93
CA MET A 27 5.25 8.83 9.23
C MET A 27 4.78 8.12 7.97
N PHE A 28 4.64 8.85 6.86
CA PHE A 28 4.34 8.23 5.58
C PHE A 28 5.42 7.25 5.13
N ASP A 29 6.70 7.55 5.33
CA ASP A 29 7.80 6.70 4.88
C ASP A 29 7.98 5.44 5.77
N ARG A 30 7.71 5.54 7.08
CA ARG A 30 8.04 4.49 8.06
C ARG A 30 6.85 3.80 8.71
N VAL A 31 5.79 4.54 8.98
CA VAL A 31 4.66 4.05 9.78
C VAL A 31 3.57 3.49 8.89
N GLY A 32 3.11 4.23 7.88
CA GLY A 32 1.97 3.80 7.08
C GLY A 32 1.45 4.85 6.12
N THR A 33 0.40 4.51 5.38
CA THR A 33 -0.23 5.43 4.43
C THR A 33 -1.05 6.47 5.19
N VAL A 34 -0.82 7.76 4.91
CA VAL A 34 -1.59 8.85 5.52
C VAL A 34 -2.90 8.97 4.75
N GLU A 35 -4.01 8.68 5.40
CA GLU A 35 -5.34 8.65 4.78
C GLU A 35 -6.02 10.02 4.81
N ASN A 36 -5.88 10.72 5.93
CA ASN A 36 -6.50 12.02 6.12
C ASN A 36 -5.66 12.90 7.04
N ILE A 37 -5.74 14.22 6.80
CA ILE A 37 -5.05 15.25 7.56
C ILE A 37 -6.04 16.36 7.88
N SER A 38 -6.16 16.72 9.15
CA SER A 38 -7.00 17.84 9.58
C SER A 38 -6.49 19.18 9.09
N LYS A 39 -7.24 20.26 9.33
CA LYS A 39 -6.66 21.61 9.27
C LYS A 39 -5.56 21.74 10.33
N VAL A 40 -4.67 22.69 10.12
CA VAL A 40 -3.67 23.09 11.12
C VAL A 40 -4.25 24.23 11.95
N TYR A 41 -4.17 24.10 13.27
CA TYR A 41 -4.69 25.07 14.22
C TYR A 41 -3.57 25.68 15.06
N THR A 42 -3.61 26.99 15.23
CA THR A 42 -2.79 27.68 16.22
C THR A 42 -3.50 27.62 17.57
N SER A 43 -2.77 27.25 18.63
CA SER A 43 -3.25 27.33 20.02
C SER A 43 -2.24 28.08 20.91
N PRO A 44 -2.68 28.73 22.00
CA PRO A 44 -1.77 29.14 23.05
C PRO A 44 -1.08 27.91 23.68
N ALA A 45 0.04 28.14 24.36
CA ALA A 45 0.68 27.11 25.16
C ALA A 45 -0.22 26.70 26.33
N PHE A 46 -0.37 25.40 26.55
CA PHE A 46 -1.23 24.87 27.61
C PHE A 46 -0.43 24.82 28.93
N GLY A 47 -0.73 25.72 29.86
CA GLY A 47 -0.18 25.70 31.22
C GLY A 47 1.19 26.35 31.43
N PHE A 48 1.77 27.05 30.44
CA PHE A 48 3.02 27.83 30.58
C PHE A 48 3.11 28.95 29.51
N GLU A 49 4.03 29.92 29.68
CA GLU A 49 4.32 30.93 28.65
C GLU A 49 5.28 30.37 27.59
N SER A 50 4.82 30.26 26.34
CA SER A 50 5.69 30.01 25.19
C SER A 50 5.09 30.55 23.89
N ASP A 51 5.86 30.44 22.81
CA ASP A 51 5.34 30.64 21.45
C ASP A 51 4.11 29.75 21.20
N PRO A 52 3.13 30.22 20.40
CA PRO A 52 1.94 29.45 20.07
C PRO A 52 2.27 28.13 19.37
N PHE A 53 1.54 27.07 19.72
CA PHE A 53 1.65 25.77 19.07
C PHE A 53 0.90 25.75 17.75
N LEU A 54 1.40 25.00 16.78
CA LEU A 54 0.62 24.49 15.66
C LEU A 54 0.25 23.04 15.93
N ASN A 55 -1.03 22.70 15.78
CA ASN A 55 -1.56 21.37 16.04
C ASN A 55 -2.36 20.86 14.85
N ALA A 56 -2.26 19.56 14.57
CA ALA A 56 -3.08 18.86 13.60
C ALA A 56 -3.34 17.41 14.05
N CYS A 57 -4.23 16.72 13.37
CA CYS A 57 -4.50 15.30 13.56
C CYS A 57 -4.36 14.58 12.22
N LEU A 58 -3.85 13.35 12.26
CA LEU A 58 -3.67 12.46 11.13
C LEU A 58 -4.41 11.15 11.36
N ILE A 59 -4.89 10.55 10.27
CA ILE A 59 -5.25 9.14 10.22
C ILE A 59 -4.18 8.42 9.39
N VAL A 60 -3.52 7.43 9.99
CA VAL A 60 -2.50 6.62 9.33
C VAL A 60 -2.95 5.17 9.29
N LYS A 61 -3.04 4.60 8.10
CA LYS A 61 -3.27 3.17 7.88
C LYS A 61 -1.94 2.43 7.90
N THR A 62 -1.77 1.47 8.80
CA THR A 62 -0.50 0.75 9.01
C THR A 62 -0.71 -0.75 9.16
N GLU A 63 0.30 -1.52 8.77
CA GLU A 63 0.40 -2.97 9.04
C GLU A 63 1.31 -3.27 10.25
N LEU A 64 1.94 -2.25 10.84
CA LEU A 64 2.82 -2.38 12.00
C LEU A 64 2.02 -2.68 13.27
N GLU A 65 2.64 -3.40 14.19
CA GLU A 65 2.07 -3.63 15.52
C GLU A 65 2.09 -2.35 16.38
N SER A 66 1.25 -2.29 17.42
CA SER A 66 1.03 -1.05 18.19
C SER A 66 2.32 -0.52 18.84
N ASP A 67 3.19 -1.42 19.32
CA ASP A 67 4.49 -1.06 19.89
C ASP A 67 5.48 -0.56 18.82
N GLU A 68 5.44 -1.13 17.62
CA GLU A 68 6.30 -0.71 16.49
C GLU A 68 5.91 0.68 15.98
N VAL A 69 4.61 0.99 15.95
CA VAL A 69 4.10 2.34 15.67
C VAL A 69 4.66 3.32 16.71
N MET A 70 4.49 3.02 18.00
CA MET A 70 4.94 3.92 19.07
C MET A 70 6.47 4.15 19.01
N GLN A 71 7.25 3.08 18.82
CA GLN A 71 8.71 3.19 18.68
C GLN A 71 9.09 4.05 17.46
N SER A 72 8.44 3.85 16.32
CA SER A 72 8.68 4.65 15.11
C SER A 72 8.39 6.13 15.33
N LEU A 73 7.32 6.48 16.07
CA LEU A 73 7.01 7.87 16.39
C LEU A 73 8.09 8.49 17.30
N LEU A 74 8.56 7.77 18.33
CA LEU A 74 9.65 8.23 19.19
C LEU A 74 10.96 8.47 18.43
N ASP A 75 11.27 7.61 17.47
CA ASP A 75 12.45 7.76 16.61
C ASP A 75 12.31 9.00 15.71
N ILE A 76 11.13 9.25 15.15
CA ILE A 76 10.83 10.45 14.35
C ILE A 76 11.00 11.72 15.18
N GLU A 77 10.50 11.75 16.41
CA GLU A 77 10.70 12.89 17.32
C GLU A 77 12.18 13.14 17.61
N THR A 78 12.94 12.07 17.85
CA THR A 78 14.38 12.12 18.12
C THR A 78 15.14 12.70 16.94
N GLU A 79 14.87 12.24 15.73
CA GLU A 79 15.50 12.75 14.50
C GLU A 79 15.15 14.20 14.18
N LEU A 80 13.94 14.63 14.50
CA LEU A 80 13.51 16.02 14.33
C LEU A 80 14.08 16.96 15.40
N GLY A 81 14.89 16.44 16.33
CA GLY A 81 15.68 17.24 17.26
C GLY A 81 15.23 17.14 18.72
N ARG A 82 14.51 16.09 19.11
CA ARG A 82 14.29 15.79 20.54
C ARG A 82 15.62 15.41 21.18
N THR A 83 16.16 16.31 21.98
CA THR A 83 17.24 16.02 22.93
C THR A 83 16.59 15.49 24.21
N ARG A 84 16.91 14.25 24.62
CA ARG A 84 16.44 13.71 25.91
C ARG A 84 17.22 14.40 27.02
N THR A 85 16.69 15.47 27.59
CA THR A 85 17.14 16.03 28.86
C THR A 85 16.34 15.41 30.00
N GLU A 86 17.04 14.87 31.00
CA GLU A 86 16.46 14.33 32.23
C GLU A 86 15.75 15.47 33.00
N GLY A 87 14.42 15.58 32.91
CA GLY A 87 13.66 16.58 33.64
C GLY A 87 12.15 16.46 33.44
N ALA A 88 11.42 16.22 34.52
CA ALA A 88 9.96 16.08 34.54
C ALA A 88 9.24 17.44 34.47
N SER A 89 9.34 18.16 33.34
CA SER A 89 8.50 19.34 33.07
C SER A 89 8.07 19.42 31.61
N TYR A 90 6.90 20.04 31.35
CA TYR A 90 6.38 20.33 30.02
C TYR A 90 7.29 21.35 29.30
N GLU A 91 8.42 20.90 28.77
CA GLU A 91 9.31 21.76 28.00
C GLU A 91 8.84 21.88 26.54
N ALA A 92 9.08 23.05 25.96
CA ALA A 92 8.79 23.34 24.55
C ALA A 92 9.49 22.34 23.60
N ARG A 93 8.73 21.74 22.68
CA ARG A 93 9.14 20.61 21.81
C ARG A 93 9.23 21.07 20.36
N ILE A 94 10.22 20.57 19.62
CA ILE A 94 10.29 20.80 18.17
C ILE A 94 9.13 20.10 17.46
N ILE A 95 8.78 18.90 17.91
CA ILE A 95 7.62 18.14 17.46
C ILE A 95 7.15 17.24 18.62
N ASP A 96 5.85 17.02 18.69
CA ASP A 96 5.17 16.14 19.63
C ASP A 96 4.21 15.24 18.84
N LEU A 97 4.33 13.92 19.01
CA LEU A 97 3.54 12.92 18.29
C LEU A 97 2.83 12.00 19.28
N ASP A 98 1.54 12.24 19.51
CA ASP A 98 0.73 11.45 20.45
C ASP A 98 -0.25 10.54 19.71
N VAL A 99 -0.21 9.23 20.00
CA VAL A 99 -1.24 8.29 19.54
C VAL A 99 -2.52 8.50 20.35
N ILE A 100 -3.59 8.91 19.68
CA ILE A 100 -4.91 9.14 20.29
C ILE A 100 -5.70 7.82 20.37
N PHE A 101 -5.80 7.12 19.23
CA PHE A 101 -6.53 5.87 19.05
C PHE A 101 -5.78 4.93 18.11
N ILE A 102 -5.97 3.63 18.33
CA ILE A 102 -5.64 2.55 17.38
C ILE A 102 -6.93 1.77 17.24
N GLU A 103 -7.69 2.06 16.18
CA GLU A 103 -9.06 1.55 16.02
C GLU A 103 -9.87 1.61 17.33
N ASP A 104 -10.46 0.50 17.76
CA ASP A 104 -11.19 0.35 19.02
C ASP A 104 -10.35 -0.31 20.14
N GLU A 105 -9.03 -0.44 19.96
CA GLU A 105 -8.13 -1.06 20.93
C GLU A 105 -8.08 -0.27 22.25
N ILE A 106 -7.96 -1.02 23.36
CA ILE A 106 -7.68 -0.48 24.69
C ILE A 106 -6.35 -1.07 25.17
N ILE A 107 -5.31 -0.25 25.14
CA ILE A 107 -3.94 -0.61 25.52
C ILE A 107 -3.53 0.21 26.73
N ASN A 108 -3.02 -0.48 27.75
CA ASN A 108 -2.45 0.14 28.95
C ASN A 108 -1.11 -0.53 29.25
N THR A 109 -0.05 0.04 28.67
CA THR A 109 1.33 -0.42 28.84
C THR A 109 2.20 0.76 29.28
N GLU A 110 3.44 0.48 29.69
CA GLU A 110 4.41 1.54 30.03
C GLU A 110 4.77 2.42 28.82
N LEU A 111 4.72 1.85 27.61
CA LEU A 111 5.10 2.54 26.37
C LEU A 111 3.93 3.24 25.68
N LEU A 112 2.72 2.67 25.77
CA LEU A 112 1.56 3.12 25.01
C LEU A 112 0.27 3.02 25.83
N ASN A 113 -0.48 4.12 25.87
CA ASN A 113 -1.79 4.22 26.49
C ASN A 113 -2.81 4.71 25.47
N VAL A 114 -3.71 3.83 25.06
CA VAL A 114 -4.72 4.07 24.03
C VAL A 114 -6.07 3.54 24.54
N PRO A 115 -7.18 4.29 24.44
CA PRO A 115 -7.28 5.71 24.08
C PRO A 115 -6.39 6.62 24.93
N HIS A 116 -5.87 7.71 24.34
CA HIS A 116 -5.01 8.64 25.07
C HIS A 116 -5.73 9.21 26.30
N PRO A 117 -5.22 9.03 27.54
CA PRO A 117 -5.99 9.25 28.78
C PRO A 117 -6.53 10.68 28.98
N GLU A 118 -5.86 11.67 28.39
CA GLU A 118 -6.16 13.10 28.59
C GLU A 118 -6.73 13.77 27.33
N MET A 119 -7.01 13.03 26.25
CA MET A 119 -7.41 13.65 24.97
C MET A 119 -8.73 14.43 25.08
N GLN A 120 -9.69 13.92 25.86
CA GLN A 120 -11.00 14.49 26.10
C GLN A 120 -10.95 15.85 26.83
N LYS A 121 -9.84 16.15 27.50
CA LYS A 121 -9.65 17.40 28.24
C LYS A 121 -8.92 18.47 27.41
N ARG A 122 -8.54 18.17 26.17
CA ARG A 122 -7.65 19.01 25.36
C ARG A 122 -8.30 19.37 24.05
N LYS A 123 -8.67 20.64 23.89
CA LYS A 123 -9.34 21.13 22.68
C LYS A 123 -8.42 21.11 21.46
N PHE A 124 -7.11 21.26 21.67
CA PHE A 124 -6.11 21.15 20.61
C PHE A 124 -5.91 19.75 20.05
N VAL A 125 -6.42 18.72 20.74
CA VAL A 125 -6.50 17.34 20.22
C VAL A 125 -7.87 17.11 19.59
N LEU A 126 -8.94 17.44 20.32
CA LEU A 126 -10.32 17.17 19.90
C LEU A 126 -10.74 17.95 18.65
N LEU A 127 -10.38 19.24 18.52
CA LEU A 127 -10.83 20.06 17.40
C LEU A 127 -10.22 19.60 16.06
N PRO A 128 -8.89 19.38 15.94
CA PRO A 128 -8.33 18.79 14.73
C PRO A 128 -8.83 17.36 14.47
N PHE A 129 -9.03 16.55 15.51
CA PHE A 129 -9.55 15.20 15.32
C PHE A 129 -11.01 15.20 14.80
N ASN A 130 -11.83 16.13 15.28
CA ASN A 130 -13.21 16.30 14.84
C ASN A 130 -13.32 16.68 13.35
N ASP A 131 -12.35 17.40 12.78
CA ASP A 131 -12.32 17.75 11.34
C ASP A 131 -12.30 16.50 10.45
N ILE A 132 -11.69 15.40 10.90
CA ILE A 132 -11.45 14.19 10.09
C ILE A 132 -12.24 12.96 10.54
N ALA A 133 -12.75 12.95 11.77
CA ALA A 133 -13.42 11.79 12.36
C ALA A 133 -14.45 12.17 13.45
N SER A 134 -15.30 13.17 13.20
CA SER A 134 -16.32 13.67 14.15
C SER A 134 -17.25 12.60 14.75
N LYS A 135 -17.57 11.56 13.97
CA LYS A 135 -18.47 10.46 14.36
C LYS A 135 -17.76 9.28 15.02
N PHE A 136 -16.43 9.29 15.09
CA PHE A 136 -15.70 8.21 15.73
C PHE A 136 -16.09 8.11 17.21
N GLU A 137 -16.38 6.91 17.68
CA GLU A 137 -16.83 6.67 19.05
C GLU A 137 -15.67 6.26 19.95
N HIS A 138 -15.50 6.97 21.07
CA HIS A 138 -14.51 6.59 22.07
C HIS A 138 -14.88 5.23 22.70
N PRO A 139 -14.00 4.21 22.68
CA PRO A 139 -14.35 2.83 23.07
C PRO A 139 -14.67 2.70 24.56
N ILE A 140 -14.07 3.53 25.42
CA ILE A 140 -14.37 3.61 26.87
C ILE A 140 -15.55 4.55 27.17
N LEU A 141 -15.48 5.82 26.78
CA LEU A 141 -16.49 6.84 27.14
C LEU A 141 -17.82 6.68 26.38
N LYS A 142 -17.85 5.92 25.28
CA LYS A 142 -19.02 5.71 24.41
C LYS A 142 -19.66 7.02 23.93
N GLN A 143 -18.80 8.01 23.67
CA GLN A 143 -19.18 9.31 23.14
C GLN A 143 -18.46 9.56 21.82
N SER A 144 -19.14 10.20 20.88
CA SER A 144 -18.51 10.64 19.64
C SER A 144 -17.46 11.73 19.90
N VAL A 145 -16.47 11.85 19.01
CA VAL A 145 -15.48 12.95 19.07
C VAL A 145 -16.17 14.31 19.10
N ASN A 146 -17.24 14.50 18.32
CA ASN A 146 -18.02 15.74 18.35
C ASN A 146 -18.64 16.01 19.72
N SER A 147 -19.24 14.99 20.34
CA SER A 147 -19.81 15.10 21.69
C SER A 147 -18.75 15.44 22.74
N LEU A 148 -17.57 14.80 22.65
CA LEU A 148 -16.44 15.08 23.53
C LEU A 148 -15.92 16.51 23.38
N LEU A 149 -15.89 17.03 22.14
CA LEU A 149 -15.51 18.41 21.86
C LEU A 149 -16.50 19.43 22.46
N GLU A 150 -17.81 19.14 22.40
CA GLU A 150 -18.86 20.02 22.94
C GLU A 150 -18.80 20.14 24.48
N VAL A 151 -18.43 19.05 25.18
CA VAL A 151 -18.35 19.01 26.65
C VAL A 151 -16.94 19.28 27.18
N CYS A 152 -15.98 19.59 26.32
CA CYS A 152 -14.60 19.82 26.71
C CYS A 152 -14.46 21.11 27.55
N GLU A 153 -13.84 20.99 28.74
CA GLU A 153 -13.65 22.11 29.66
C GLU A 153 -12.54 23.10 29.21
N ASP A 154 -11.73 22.73 28.22
CA ASP A 154 -10.64 23.57 27.71
C ASP A 154 -11.19 24.78 26.92
N THR A 155 -11.05 25.97 27.53
CA THR A 155 -11.52 27.24 26.97
C THR A 155 -10.54 27.87 25.98
N SER A 156 -9.43 27.20 25.62
CA SER A 156 -8.45 27.72 24.67
C SER A 156 -9.09 28.08 23.34
N VAL A 157 -8.66 29.22 22.78
CA VAL A 157 -9.09 29.67 21.46
C VAL A 157 -8.14 29.09 20.42
N LEU A 158 -8.69 28.25 19.55
CA LEU A 158 -7.96 27.68 18.42
C LEU A 158 -8.38 28.37 17.14
N THR A 159 -7.40 28.79 16.34
CA THR A 159 -7.66 29.45 15.05
C THR A 159 -7.01 28.65 13.92
N PRO A 160 -7.75 28.23 12.89
CA PRO A 160 -7.17 27.52 11.75
C PRO A 160 -6.26 28.47 10.95
N ILE A 161 -5.13 27.95 10.49
CA ILE A 161 -4.24 28.69 9.59
C ILE A 161 -4.56 28.36 8.12
N PRO A 162 -4.27 29.24 7.15
CA PRO A 162 -4.52 28.97 5.73
C PRO A 162 -3.64 27.87 5.13
N GLN A 163 -2.45 27.66 5.70
CA GLN A 163 -1.49 26.64 5.23
C GLN A 163 -2.02 25.24 5.54
N LYS A 164 -1.91 24.33 4.57
CA LYS A 164 -2.33 22.93 4.68
C LYS A 164 -1.12 22.02 4.58
N LEU A 165 -1.08 21.01 5.43
CA LEU A 165 -0.12 19.92 5.28
C LEU A 165 -0.42 19.15 3.99
N VAL A 166 0.62 18.73 3.30
CA VAL A 166 0.55 17.96 2.07
C VAL A 166 0.63 16.48 2.39
N ASN A 167 -0.29 15.70 1.84
CA ASN A 167 -0.25 14.25 1.95
C ASN A 167 0.88 13.69 1.06
N PRO A 168 1.91 13.00 1.60
CA PRO A 168 3.07 12.58 0.82
C PRO A 168 2.76 11.54 -0.26
N ILE A 169 1.61 10.87 -0.20
CA ILE A 169 1.16 9.94 -1.23
C ILE A 169 1.00 10.63 -2.60
N THR A 170 0.73 11.94 -2.61
CA THR A 170 0.58 12.71 -3.85
C THR A 170 1.87 12.85 -4.65
N ARG A 171 3.03 12.39 -4.12
CA ARG A 171 4.27 12.27 -4.92
C ARG A 171 4.10 11.26 -6.06
N PHE A 172 3.22 10.27 -5.87
CA PHE A 172 2.90 9.25 -6.85
C PHE A 172 1.61 9.64 -7.57
N ASN A 173 1.67 9.79 -8.89
CA ASN A 173 0.50 10.18 -9.68
C ASN A 173 0.24 9.16 -10.79
N PHE A 174 -0.72 8.27 -10.52
CA PHE A 174 -1.18 7.27 -11.49
C PHE A 174 -2.45 7.68 -12.23
N SER A 175 -2.98 8.89 -12.01
CA SER A 175 -4.26 9.35 -12.61
C SER A 175 -4.23 9.50 -14.14
N HIS A 176 -3.05 9.46 -14.76
CA HIS A 176 -2.90 9.43 -16.21
C HIS A 176 -3.00 8.03 -16.83
N GLN A 177 -3.05 6.98 -16.00
CA GLN A 177 -3.19 5.60 -16.46
C GLN A 177 -4.65 5.18 -16.26
N ASN A 178 -5.28 4.56 -17.25
CA ASN A 178 -6.58 3.91 -17.07
C ASN A 178 -6.39 2.44 -16.68
N PHE A 179 -5.31 1.82 -17.17
CA PHE A 179 -5.02 0.40 -16.92
C PHE A 179 -3.52 0.12 -16.74
N ILE A 180 -3.16 -0.41 -15.57
CA ILE A 180 -1.81 -0.89 -15.23
C ILE A 180 -1.87 -2.42 -15.09
N ALA A 181 -0.98 -3.13 -15.80
CA ALA A 181 -0.80 -4.56 -15.63
C ALA A 181 0.55 -4.87 -14.99
N ILE A 182 0.54 -5.67 -13.92
CA ILE A 182 1.73 -6.08 -13.18
C ILE A 182 2.03 -7.54 -13.50
N GLU A 183 3.18 -7.76 -14.10
CA GLU A 183 3.60 -9.03 -14.67
C GLU A 183 4.95 -9.46 -14.10
N GLY A 184 5.26 -10.75 -14.25
CA GLY A 184 6.37 -11.35 -13.53
C GLY A 184 6.20 -12.84 -13.27
N ASN A 185 7.29 -13.48 -12.90
CA ASN A 185 7.34 -14.92 -12.69
C ASN A 185 6.49 -15.39 -11.48
N ILE A 186 6.30 -16.70 -11.36
CA ILE A 186 5.65 -17.34 -10.21
C ILE A 186 6.48 -17.02 -8.96
N GLY A 187 5.87 -16.41 -7.95
CA GLY A 187 6.57 -15.97 -6.74
C GLY A 187 7.21 -14.57 -6.83
N ALA A 188 6.99 -13.80 -7.90
CA ALA A 188 7.54 -12.44 -8.05
C ALA A 188 6.82 -11.35 -7.23
N GLY A 189 5.70 -11.65 -6.54
CA GLY A 189 4.99 -10.65 -5.73
C GLY A 189 3.96 -9.78 -6.46
N LYS A 190 3.59 -10.13 -7.71
CA LYS A 190 2.58 -9.40 -8.52
C LYS A 190 1.29 -9.07 -7.76
N THR A 191 0.64 -10.09 -7.21
CA THR A 191 -0.61 -9.96 -6.45
C THR A 191 -0.43 -9.00 -5.28
N SER A 192 0.68 -9.11 -4.54
CA SER A 192 0.98 -8.22 -3.42
C SER A 192 1.12 -6.76 -3.87
N LEU A 193 1.84 -6.49 -4.96
CA LEU A 193 2.00 -5.14 -5.47
C LEU A 193 0.67 -4.56 -5.97
N ALA A 194 -0.10 -5.35 -6.73
CA ALA A 194 -1.41 -4.94 -7.25
C ALA A 194 -2.40 -4.62 -6.12
N THR A 195 -2.48 -5.46 -5.10
CA THR A 195 -3.33 -5.22 -3.92
C THR A 195 -2.92 -3.95 -3.19
N LYS A 196 -1.62 -3.75 -2.89
CA LYS A 196 -1.15 -2.54 -2.21
C LYS A 196 -1.44 -1.28 -3.02
N MET A 197 -1.19 -1.30 -4.34
CA MET A 197 -1.54 -0.18 -5.22
C MET A 197 -3.06 0.09 -5.28
N SER A 198 -3.89 -0.96 -5.29
CA SER A 198 -5.35 -0.79 -5.27
C SER A 198 -5.83 -0.11 -4.00
N GLU A 199 -5.28 -0.50 -2.85
CA GLU A 199 -5.64 0.09 -1.56
C GLU A 199 -5.15 1.54 -1.44
N ASP A 200 -3.88 1.81 -1.76
CA ASP A 200 -3.26 3.13 -1.57
C ASP A 200 -3.77 4.18 -2.58
N PHE A 201 -4.14 3.76 -3.80
CA PHE A 201 -4.52 4.68 -4.88
C PHE A 201 -5.96 4.55 -5.35
N ASN A 202 -6.83 3.92 -4.56
CA ASN A 202 -8.24 3.69 -4.88
C ASN A 202 -8.47 3.06 -6.28
N ALA A 203 -7.56 2.17 -6.71
CA ALA A 203 -7.68 1.50 -8.00
C ALA A 203 -8.63 0.30 -7.91
N LYS A 204 -9.24 -0.09 -9.04
CA LYS A 204 -9.96 -1.36 -9.16
C LYS A 204 -8.94 -2.48 -9.30
N LEU A 205 -8.97 -3.44 -8.38
CA LEU A 205 -8.10 -4.61 -8.40
C LEU A 205 -8.68 -5.70 -9.30
N VAL A 206 -7.89 -6.21 -10.24
CA VAL A 206 -8.21 -7.40 -11.04
C VAL A 206 -7.17 -8.48 -10.74
N LEU A 207 -7.61 -9.62 -10.20
CA LEU A 207 -6.73 -10.72 -9.81
C LEU A 207 -6.91 -11.92 -10.73
N GLU A 208 -5.80 -12.57 -11.08
CA GLU A 208 -5.79 -13.82 -11.83
C GLU A 208 -6.49 -14.95 -11.06
N ARG A 209 -7.44 -15.60 -11.72
CA ARG A 209 -8.17 -16.76 -11.18
C ARG A 209 -7.47 -18.06 -11.59
N PHE A 210 -6.64 -18.62 -10.71
CA PHE A 210 -5.97 -19.91 -10.94
C PHE A 210 -6.32 -21.00 -9.92
N ALA A 211 -6.89 -20.65 -8.77
CA ALA A 211 -7.10 -21.58 -7.66
C ALA A 211 -8.11 -22.70 -7.97
N ASP A 212 -9.14 -22.40 -8.76
CA ASP A 212 -10.21 -23.35 -9.09
C ASP A 212 -9.92 -24.19 -10.35
N ASN A 213 -8.71 -24.09 -10.90
CA ASN A 213 -8.39 -24.75 -12.16
C ASN A 213 -8.15 -26.27 -11.97
N PRO A 214 -8.99 -27.15 -12.55
CA PRO A 214 -8.90 -28.60 -12.33
C PRO A 214 -7.72 -29.27 -13.05
N PHE A 215 -7.02 -28.56 -13.93
CA PHE A 215 -5.86 -29.05 -14.67
C PHE A 215 -4.53 -28.62 -14.04
N LEU A 216 -4.52 -27.57 -13.21
CA LEU A 216 -3.28 -27.01 -12.67
C LEU A 216 -2.53 -28.00 -11.76
N PRO A 217 -3.16 -28.68 -10.79
CA PRO A 217 -2.47 -29.71 -10.02
C PRO A 217 -1.97 -30.87 -10.91
N LYS A 218 -2.79 -31.30 -11.88
CA LYS A 218 -2.47 -32.41 -12.80
C LYS A 218 -1.32 -32.08 -13.74
N PHE A 219 -1.16 -30.81 -14.12
CA PHE A 219 -0.02 -30.34 -14.91
C PHE A 219 1.29 -30.47 -14.15
N TYR A 220 1.32 -30.20 -12.85
CA TYR A 220 2.52 -30.39 -12.04
C TYR A 220 2.87 -31.87 -11.84
N GLU A 221 1.91 -32.78 -12.00
CA GLU A 221 2.12 -34.24 -11.98
C GLU A 221 2.54 -34.80 -13.36
N ASP A 222 1.89 -34.37 -14.45
CA ASP A 222 2.11 -34.85 -15.83
C ASP A 222 1.93 -33.71 -16.85
N ALA A 223 2.95 -32.85 -16.94
CA ALA A 223 2.94 -31.68 -17.81
C ALA A 223 2.67 -32.00 -19.29
N PRO A 224 3.33 -33.00 -19.94
CA PRO A 224 3.08 -33.31 -21.35
C PRO A 224 1.62 -33.66 -21.67
N ARG A 225 0.88 -34.21 -20.70
CA ARG A 225 -0.53 -34.58 -20.90
C ARG A 225 -1.50 -33.45 -20.62
N TYR A 226 -1.20 -32.59 -19.65
CA TYR A 226 -2.14 -31.60 -19.13
C TYR A 226 -1.81 -30.15 -19.49
N ALA A 227 -0.66 -29.87 -20.13
CA ALA A 227 -0.29 -28.51 -20.54
C ALA A 227 -1.32 -27.88 -21.48
N PHE A 228 -1.71 -28.55 -22.56
CA PHE A 228 -2.67 -27.99 -23.52
C PHE A 228 -4.05 -27.64 -22.89
N PRO A 229 -4.75 -28.55 -22.19
CA PRO A 229 -6.02 -28.20 -21.56
C PRO A 229 -5.87 -27.12 -20.48
N LEU A 230 -4.75 -27.10 -19.74
CA LEU A 230 -4.46 -26.05 -18.76
C LEU A 230 -4.33 -24.67 -19.43
N GLU A 231 -3.47 -24.54 -20.44
CA GLU A 231 -3.25 -23.25 -21.13
C GLU A 231 -4.53 -22.75 -21.81
N MET A 232 -5.34 -23.65 -22.37
CA MET A 232 -6.64 -23.30 -22.96
C MET A 232 -7.64 -22.81 -21.90
N SER A 233 -7.68 -23.44 -20.73
CA SER A 233 -8.52 -22.99 -19.62
C SER A 233 -8.11 -21.59 -19.12
N PHE A 234 -6.81 -21.34 -18.94
CA PHE A 234 -6.33 -20.01 -18.58
C PHE A 234 -6.67 -18.95 -19.64
N LEU A 235 -6.55 -19.29 -20.93
CA LEU A 235 -6.90 -18.36 -22.00
C LEU A 235 -8.39 -17.97 -21.96
N ALA A 236 -9.27 -18.96 -21.77
CA ALA A 236 -10.71 -18.74 -21.67
C ALA A 236 -11.07 -17.90 -20.44
N ASP A 237 -10.56 -18.26 -19.26
CA ASP A 237 -10.85 -17.58 -18.00
C ASP A 237 -10.36 -16.11 -18.03
N ARG A 238 -9.13 -15.88 -18.51
CA ARG A 238 -8.56 -14.53 -18.61
C ARG A 238 -9.34 -13.66 -19.60
N TYR A 239 -9.79 -14.21 -20.73
CA TYR A 239 -10.60 -13.47 -21.70
C TYR A 239 -11.97 -13.10 -21.13
N GLN A 240 -12.65 -14.06 -20.49
CA GLN A 240 -13.94 -13.80 -19.85
C GLN A 240 -13.80 -12.72 -18.77
N GLN A 241 -12.80 -12.86 -17.90
CA GLN A 241 -12.57 -11.91 -16.81
C GLN A 241 -12.32 -10.49 -17.34
N ILE A 242 -11.48 -10.34 -18.35
CA ILE A 242 -11.13 -9.01 -18.88
C ILE A 242 -12.30 -8.41 -19.68
N SER A 243 -13.04 -9.22 -20.43
CA SER A 243 -14.26 -8.78 -21.10
C SER A 243 -15.31 -8.28 -20.09
N ASP A 244 -15.49 -8.98 -18.97
CA ASP A 244 -16.46 -8.64 -17.94
C ASP A 244 -15.99 -7.44 -17.09
N ASP A 245 -14.72 -7.42 -16.67
CA ASP A 245 -14.20 -6.45 -15.70
C ASP A 245 -13.82 -5.10 -16.35
N LEU A 246 -13.36 -5.07 -17.60
CA LEU A 246 -13.01 -3.82 -18.28
C LEU A 246 -14.22 -3.07 -18.85
N SER A 247 -15.30 -3.79 -19.19
CA SER A 247 -16.55 -3.16 -19.63
C SER A 247 -17.26 -2.41 -18.49
N GLN A 248 -16.86 -2.67 -17.25
CA GLN A 248 -17.36 -2.05 -16.03
C GLN A 248 -16.28 -1.19 -15.36
N LEU A 249 -15.75 -0.20 -16.07
CA LEU A 249 -15.10 0.93 -15.39
C LEU A 249 -16.16 1.59 -14.49
N ASP A 250 -16.09 1.23 -13.21
CA ASP A 250 -16.95 1.74 -12.17
C ASP A 250 -16.73 3.26 -12.05
N LEU A 251 -17.80 4.03 -11.94
CA LEU A 251 -17.75 5.51 -11.89
C LEU A 251 -16.92 6.05 -10.70
N PHE A 252 -16.56 5.19 -9.74
CA PHE A 252 -15.90 5.55 -8.48
C PHE A 252 -14.43 5.13 -8.37
N LYS A 253 -13.86 4.50 -9.40
CA LYS A 253 -12.46 4.04 -9.39
C LYS A 253 -11.61 4.86 -10.35
N ASP A 254 -10.42 5.25 -9.88
CA ASP A 254 -9.56 6.17 -10.64
C ASP A 254 -8.89 5.46 -11.83
N PHE A 255 -8.49 4.20 -11.65
CA PHE A 255 -7.89 3.35 -12.70
C PHE A 255 -7.97 1.86 -12.32
N ILE A 256 -7.56 0.98 -13.24
CA ILE A 256 -7.48 -0.47 -13.03
C ILE A 256 -6.02 -0.88 -12.79
N VAL A 257 -5.80 -1.71 -11.77
CA VAL A 257 -4.55 -2.43 -11.55
C VAL A 257 -4.80 -3.93 -11.58
N SER A 258 -4.10 -4.65 -12.46
CA SER A 258 -4.18 -6.10 -12.59
C SER A 258 -2.87 -6.76 -12.18
N ASP A 259 -2.94 -7.94 -11.57
CA ASP A 259 -1.76 -8.77 -11.26
C ASP A 259 -1.35 -9.71 -12.41
N TYR A 260 -1.97 -9.53 -13.58
CA TYR A 260 -1.62 -10.18 -14.84
C TYR A 260 -2.07 -9.36 -16.06
N ASP A 261 -1.52 -9.73 -17.21
CA ASP A 261 -1.89 -9.35 -18.56
C ASP A 261 -2.16 -10.62 -19.39
N VAL A 262 -3.03 -10.52 -20.39
CA VAL A 262 -3.41 -11.69 -21.21
C VAL A 262 -2.22 -12.30 -21.93
N PHE A 263 -1.22 -11.50 -22.30
CA PHE A 263 -0.06 -11.99 -23.04
C PHE A 263 0.76 -13.03 -22.28
N LYS A 264 0.62 -13.10 -20.95
CA LYS A 264 1.13 -14.21 -20.13
C LYS A 264 0.76 -15.58 -20.69
N SER A 265 -0.47 -15.74 -21.19
CA SER A 265 -0.94 -16.95 -21.87
C SER A 265 0.01 -17.41 -22.97
N LEU A 266 0.48 -16.47 -23.79
CA LEU A 266 1.35 -16.80 -24.92
C LEU A 266 2.79 -17.12 -24.46
N ILE A 267 3.26 -16.48 -23.38
CA ILE A 267 4.59 -16.73 -22.81
C ILE A 267 4.65 -18.14 -22.21
N PHE A 268 3.67 -18.50 -21.37
CA PHE A 268 3.61 -19.79 -20.69
C PHE A 268 3.41 -20.94 -21.69
N SER A 269 2.44 -20.82 -22.58
CA SER A 269 2.17 -21.83 -23.62
C SER A 269 3.37 -22.11 -24.52
N ARG A 270 4.23 -21.13 -24.83
CA ARG A 270 5.46 -21.35 -25.61
C ARG A 270 6.47 -22.25 -24.89
N ILE A 271 6.45 -22.25 -23.56
CA ILE A 271 7.35 -23.03 -22.71
C ILE A 271 6.77 -24.42 -22.45
N THR A 272 5.45 -24.52 -22.27
CA THR A 272 4.77 -25.73 -21.80
C THR A 272 4.26 -26.63 -22.94
N LEU A 273 3.92 -26.08 -24.10
CA LEU A 273 3.31 -26.83 -25.20
C LEU A 273 4.32 -27.35 -26.21
N GLN A 274 3.98 -28.47 -26.86
CA GLN A 274 4.70 -28.95 -28.02
C GLN A 274 4.51 -28.03 -29.23
N GLU A 275 5.38 -28.14 -30.24
CA GLU A 275 5.41 -27.18 -31.35
C GLU A 275 4.07 -27.04 -32.09
N ASP A 276 3.40 -28.16 -32.39
CA ASP A 276 2.13 -28.15 -33.11
C ASP A 276 0.95 -27.67 -32.24
N GLU A 277 0.96 -28.02 -30.96
CA GLU A 277 0.00 -27.49 -29.96
C GLU A 277 0.16 -25.98 -29.80
N PHE A 278 1.40 -25.49 -29.69
CA PHE A 278 1.70 -24.08 -29.58
C PHE A 278 1.27 -23.30 -30.83
N LYS A 279 1.48 -23.85 -32.04
CA LYS A 279 1.01 -23.21 -33.28
C LYS A 279 -0.51 -23.01 -33.27
N LEU A 280 -1.26 -24.03 -32.85
CA LEU A 280 -2.72 -23.94 -32.71
C LEU A 280 -3.12 -22.93 -31.64
N TYR A 281 -2.53 -23.04 -30.44
CA TYR A 281 -2.78 -22.13 -29.34
C TYR A 281 -2.53 -20.67 -29.70
N ARG A 282 -1.38 -20.38 -30.33
CA ARG A 282 -1.02 -19.03 -30.77
C ARG A 282 -2.04 -18.46 -31.76
N LYS A 283 -2.58 -19.29 -32.66
CA LYS A 283 -3.62 -18.86 -33.60
C LYS A 283 -4.90 -18.46 -32.86
N LEU A 284 -5.34 -19.26 -31.88
CA LEU A 284 -6.52 -18.97 -31.05
C LEU A 284 -6.30 -17.71 -30.21
N PHE A 285 -5.14 -17.60 -29.57
CA PHE A 285 -4.74 -16.46 -28.77
C PHE A 285 -4.89 -15.14 -29.54
N TYR A 286 -4.32 -15.03 -30.74
CA TYR A 286 -4.38 -13.76 -31.49
C TYR A 286 -5.78 -13.41 -32.01
N ILE A 287 -6.67 -14.39 -32.17
CA ILE A 287 -8.08 -14.12 -32.48
C ILE A 287 -8.75 -13.43 -31.29
N MET A 288 -8.55 -13.97 -30.08
CA MET A 288 -9.16 -13.44 -28.86
C MET A 288 -8.51 -12.13 -28.41
N TYR A 289 -7.19 -12.01 -28.52
CA TYR A 289 -6.41 -10.85 -28.07
C TYR A 289 -6.74 -9.56 -28.84
N LYS A 290 -7.23 -9.66 -30.08
CA LYS A 290 -7.56 -8.48 -30.91
C LYS A 290 -8.65 -7.60 -30.28
N GLU A 291 -9.52 -8.18 -29.47
CA GLU A 291 -10.67 -7.49 -28.86
C GLU A 291 -10.40 -7.05 -27.42
N ILE A 292 -9.21 -7.37 -26.88
CA ILE A 292 -8.86 -7.11 -25.49
C ILE A 292 -8.19 -5.73 -25.37
N ALA A 293 -8.59 -4.96 -24.35
CA ALA A 293 -7.90 -3.71 -24.05
C ALA A 293 -6.49 -3.97 -23.52
N LYS A 294 -5.56 -3.13 -23.96
CA LYS A 294 -4.15 -3.22 -23.59
C LYS A 294 -3.86 -2.28 -22.41
N PRO A 295 -2.90 -2.62 -21.53
CA PRO A 295 -2.50 -1.72 -20.46
C PRO A 295 -1.79 -0.48 -21.00
N ASP A 296 -2.06 0.66 -20.38
CA ASP A 296 -1.34 1.91 -20.61
C ASP A 296 0.08 1.83 -20.04
N LEU A 297 0.28 1.02 -18.99
CA LEU A 297 1.57 0.70 -18.39
C LEU A 297 1.66 -0.79 -18.06
N TYR A 298 2.67 -1.44 -18.65
CA TYR A 298 3.04 -2.82 -18.36
C TYR A 298 4.25 -2.85 -17.45
N ILE A 299 4.09 -3.34 -16.21
CA ILE A 299 5.16 -3.43 -15.22
C ILE A 299 5.64 -4.88 -15.17
N TYR A 300 6.91 -5.12 -15.44
CA TYR A 300 7.52 -6.44 -15.27
C TYR A 300 8.42 -6.45 -14.04
N LEU A 301 8.01 -7.22 -13.02
CA LEU A 301 8.78 -7.50 -11.82
C LEU A 301 9.76 -8.64 -12.11
N TYR A 302 11.01 -8.27 -12.35
CA TYR A 302 12.10 -9.23 -12.46
C TYR A 302 12.57 -9.63 -11.06
N GLN A 303 12.72 -10.94 -10.85
CA GLN A 303 13.26 -11.49 -9.62
C GLN A 303 14.09 -12.73 -9.93
N ASN A 304 15.23 -12.85 -9.25
CA ASN A 304 16.11 -14.01 -9.38
C ASN A 304 15.43 -15.31 -8.87
N THR A 305 15.88 -16.44 -9.41
CA THR A 305 15.26 -17.75 -9.17
C THR A 305 15.31 -18.20 -7.71
N GLU A 306 16.37 -17.84 -6.99
CA GLU A 306 16.49 -18.13 -5.56
C GLU A 306 15.36 -17.47 -4.76
N ARG A 307 15.12 -16.18 -4.97
CA ARG A 307 14.02 -15.42 -4.33
C ARG A 307 12.65 -15.97 -4.74
N LEU A 308 12.46 -16.30 -6.01
CA LEU A 308 11.20 -16.90 -6.48
C LEU A 308 10.90 -18.21 -5.72
N GLN A 309 11.89 -19.08 -5.56
CA GLN A 309 11.75 -20.33 -4.80
C GLN A 309 11.43 -20.09 -3.32
N GLN A 310 12.10 -19.13 -2.69
CA GLN A 310 11.80 -18.74 -1.30
C GLN A 310 10.35 -18.29 -1.15
N ASN A 311 9.86 -17.45 -2.07
CA ASN A 311 8.49 -16.95 -2.05
C ASN A 311 7.44 -18.05 -2.34
N ILE A 312 7.73 -18.97 -3.26
CA ILE A 312 6.86 -20.12 -3.55
C ILE A 312 6.74 -21.03 -2.32
N LYS A 313 7.86 -21.31 -1.65
CA LYS A 313 7.87 -22.09 -0.40
C LYS A 313 7.10 -21.40 0.71
N LYS A 314 7.33 -20.11 0.92
CA LYS A 314 6.61 -19.29 1.92
C LYS A 314 5.10 -19.26 1.65
N ARG A 315 4.68 -19.22 0.37
CA ARG A 315 3.28 -19.24 -0.05
C ARG A 315 2.57 -20.57 0.22
N GLY A 316 3.31 -21.67 0.29
CA GLY A 316 2.80 -22.95 0.82
C GLY A 316 1.71 -23.64 -0.01
N ARG A 317 1.61 -23.38 -1.32
CA ARG A 317 0.69 -24.14 -2.19
C ARG A 317 1.30 -25.51 -2.50
N ASP A 318 0.61 -26.58 -2.15
CA ASP A 318 1.11 -27.97 -2.25
C ASP A 318 1.63 -28.32 -3.65
N TYR A 319 0.90 -27.93 -4.70
CA TYR A 319 1.23 -28.24 -6.08
C TYR A 319 2.41 -27.42 -6.66
N GLU A 320 2.86 -26.36 -5.99
CA GLU A 320 3.99 -25.53 -6.46
C GLU A 320 5.33 -25.89 -5.79
N GLN A 321 5.31 -26.69 -4.71
CA GLN A 321 6.50 -26.93 -3.88
C GLN A 321 7.65 -27.65 -4.60
N HIS A 322 7.36 -28.29 -5.75
CA HIS A 322 8.32 -29.07 -6.53
C HIS A 322 8.70 -28.41 -7.85
N ILE A 323 8.34 -27.13 -8.05
CA ILE A 323 8.75 -26.36 -9.23
C ILE A 323 10.28 -26.32 -9.31
N GLN A 324 10.81 -26.68 -10.48
CA GLN A 324 12.25 -26.70 -10.75
C GLN A 324 12.77 -25.33 -11.17
N ASP A 325 14.02 -25.03 -10.81
CA ASP A 325 14.69 -23.77 -11.15
C ASP A 325 14.76 -23.52 -12.66
N ASP A 326 15.01 -24.58 -13.45
CA ASP A 326 15.06 -24.51 -14.92
C ASP A 326 13.73 -24.01 -15.51
N TYR A 327 12.60 -24.41 -14.93
CA TYR A 327 11.29 -23.94 -15.37
C TYR A 327 11.10 -22.44 -15.10
N LEU A 328 11.48 -21.98 -13.90
CA LEU A 328 11.43 -20.55 -13.56
C LEU A 328 12.37 -19.73 -14.45
N ASN A 329 13.59 -20.23 -14.72
CA ASN A 329 14.54 -19.60 -15.62
C ASN A 329 13.98 -19.46 -17.05
N LYS A 330 13.35 -20.52 -17.58
CA LYS A 330 12.68 -20.48 -18.90
C LYS A 330 11.56 -19.44 -18.95
N ILE A 331 10.77 -19.30 -17.88
CA ILE A 331 9.73 -18.26 -17.79
C ILE A 331 10.35 -16.87 -17.82
N ASN A 332 11.39 -16.61 -17.01
CA ASN A 332 12.09 -15.32 -17.02
C ASN A 332 12.63 -14.97 -18.42
N LEU A 333 13.28 -15.93 -19.09
CA LEU A 333 13.74 -15.73 -20.47
C LEU A 333 12.57 -15.47 -21.43
N GLY A 334 11.46 -16.18 -21.29
CA GLY A 334 10.25 -15.98 -22.09
C GLY A 334 9.67 -14.57 -21.95
N TYR A 335 9.61 -14.02 -20.73
CA TYR A 335 9.22 -12.63 -20.51
C TYR A 335 10.20 -11.64 -21.16
N LEU A 336 11.50 -11.80 -20.94
CA LEU A 336 12.51 -10.89 -21.53
C LEU A 336 12.50 -10.91 -23.06
N GLU A 337 12.33 -12.09 -23.68
CA GLU A 337 12.15 -12.21 -25.13
C GLU A 337 10.87 -11.51 -25.62
N PHE A 338 9.77 -11.66 -24.90
CA PHE A 338 8.52 -10.96 -25.21
C PHE A 338 8.72 -9.45 -25.16
N LEU A 339 9.23 -8.93 -24.05
CA LEU A 339 9.37 -7.50 -23.81
C LEU A 339 10.35 -6.84 -24.79
N LYS A 340 11.41 -7.54 -25.19
CA LYS A 340 12.37 -7.04 -26.20
C LYS A 340 11.72 -6.76 -27.56
N ASN A 341 10.65 -7.49 -27.88
CA ASN A 341 9.94 -7.38 -29.15
C ASN A 341 8.67 -6.51 -29.06
N GLN A 342 8.35 -5.93 -27.89
CA GLN A 342 7.18 -5.07 -27.75
C GLN A 342 7.49 -3.62 -28.07
N THR A 343 6.80 -3.11 -29.10
CA THR A 343 6.87 -1.70 -29.52
C THR A 343 5.61 -0.92 -29.18
N GLU A 344 4.51 -1.60 -28.87
CA GLU A 344 3.18 -0.98 -28.66
C GLU A 344 2.87 -0.73 -27.18
N LEU A 345 3.56 -1.41 -26.26
CA LEU A 345 3.32 -1.28 -24.82
C LEU A 345 4.36 -0.34 -24.20
N LYS A 346 3.91 0.53 -23.30
CA LYS A 346 4.82 1.22 -22.38
C LYS A 346 5.24 0.25 -21.29
N VAL A 347 6.49 -0.22 -21.35
CA VAL A 347 7.01 -1.22 -20.42
C VAL A 347 7.92 -0.58 -19.37
N LYS A 348 7.74 -0.95 -18.11
CA LYS A 348 8.68 -0.68 -17.01
C LYS A 348 9.18 -2.02 -16.45
N ILE A 349 10.48 -2.27 -16.57
CA ILE A 349 11.12 -3.43 -15.93
C ILE A 349 11.70 -2.96 -14.59
N ILE A 350 11.38 -3.67 -13.51
CA ILE A 350 11.83 -3.37 -12.16
C ILE A 350 12.49 -4.64 -11.60
N ASP A 351 13.78 -4.56 -11.28
CA ASP A 351 14.47 -5.62 -10.55
C ASP A 351 14.19 -5.46 -9.05
N ILE A 352 13.52 -6.45 -8.49
CA ILE A 352 13.15 -6.51 -7.07
C ILE A 352 13.93 -7.58 -6.31
N SER A 353 14.97 -8.17 -6.91
CA SER A 353 15.71 -9.32 -6.32
C SER A 353 16.29 -9.04 -4.94
N ASP A 354 16.66 -7.78 -4.68
CA ASP A 354 17.22 -7.31 -3.41
C ASP A 354 16.22 -6.54 -2.54
N MET A 355 14.93 -6.55 -2.92
CA MET A 355 13.86 -5.81 -2.25
C MET A 355 12.83 -6.77 -1.63
N ASP A 356 12.33 -6.46 -0.45
CA ASP A 356 11.16 -7.11 0.15
C ASP A 356 10.06 -6.08 0.36
N PHE A 357 9.45 -5.61 -0.73
CA PHE A 357 8.37 -4.60 -0.67
C PHE A 357 7.10 -5.09 0.04
N VAL A 358 6.99 -6.38 0.35
CA VAL A 358 5.86 -6.92 1.10
C VAL A 358 6.04 -6.65 2.59
N ALA A 359 7.24 -6.91 3.13
CA ALA A 359 7.54 -6.69 4.55
C ALA A 359 8.16 -5.31 4.84
N ASN A 360 8.77 -4.67 3.84
CA ASN A 360 9.51 -3.42 3.99
C ASN A 360 8.83 -2.29 3.21
N ARG A 361 8.34 -1.30 3.95
CA ARG A 361 7.67 -0.14 3.38
C ARG A 361 8.60 0.74 2.53
N ALA A 362 9.87 0.88 2.90
CA ALA A 362 10.83 1.67 2.12
C ALA A 362 11.05 1.04 0.74
N ASP A 363 11.15 -0.29 0.67
CA ASP A 363 11.24 -1.02 -0.60
C ASP A 363 9.97 -0.85 -1.44
N TYR A 364 8.79 -0.89 -0.81
CA TYR A 364 7.53 -0.60 -1.49
C TYR A 364 7.49 0.80 -2.11
N LEU A 365 7.90 1.81 -1.34
CA LEU A 365 7.98 3.18 -1.85
C LEU A 365 9.01 3.30 -2.99
N ALA A 366 10.16 2.63 -2.89
CA ALA A 366 11.16 2.59 -3.96
C ALA A 366 10.62 1.94 -5.25
N VAL A 367 9.80 0.90 -5.15
CA VAL A 367 9.10 0.32 -6.31
C VAL A 367 8.12 1.33 -6.91
N LEU A 368 7.31 2.01 -6.09
CA LEU A 368 6.39 3.05 -6.58
C LEU A 368 7.12 4.22 -7.26
N GLU A 369 8.27 4.64 -6.72
CA GLU A 369 9.11 5.69 -7.32
C GLU A 369 9.61 5.28 -8.71
N GLN A 370 9.99 4.01 -8.87
CA GLN A 370 10.36 3.49 -10.19
C GLN A 370 9.17 3.43 -11.16
N ILE A 371 7.97 3.09 -10.70
CA ILE A 371 6.76 3.05 -11.55
C ILE A 371 6.36 4.46 -12.01
N ASN A 372 6.48 5.45 -11.12
CA ASN A 372 6.09 6.83 -11.36
C ASN A 372 7.09 7.62 -12.24
N ALA A 373 8.35 7.19 -12.28
CA ALA A 373 9.43 7.75 -13.11
C ALA A 373 9.37 7.25 -14.56
#